data_AF-A0A511R2H5-F1
#
_entry.id   AF-A0A511R2H5-F1
#
_cell.length_a   1.000
_cell.length_b   1.000
_cell.length_c   1.000
_cell.angle_alpha   90.00
_cell.angle_beta   90.00
_cell.angle_gamma   90.00
#
_symmetry.space_group_name_H-M   'P 1'
#
loop_
_entity.id
_entity.type
_entity.pdbx_description
1 polymer ?
#
loop_
_entity_poly.entity_id
_entity_poly.type
_entity_poly.pdbx_seq_one_letter_code
_entity_poly.pdbx_strand_id
1 'polypeptide(L)'
;MKIAFVASEAFPFAKVGGLADVIGSLPQALKKQGLEPTIFLPWYWGIQGYYVGEAWFNFEGNREKIGIGHAEHNGVRYVLVGLGDFARDKPYGYQDDFRRFVRFAMATAELLGDFDVVHAHDWQAALLPLLRNLGWFQARTVYTIHNLAYQGVWGSQDFYAWTRLPGETYYGAGLEHHGAVNLMKAGIVNADAVTTVSPRYAWEITTPEGGEGLDGVLRAEQWKLRGILNGLDTDYWDPATDKYLRHHYNASDLSGKARNRAELLAELALEDRPTLGVVSRFAHQKGIDLIADAVDDLMGLGVNLVVLGSGEPGLERTFAWMASHLPGRLAYVQGYNEALAHRIYAGSDGFLMPSRFEPCGLAQLIAMRYGTPPIVRAVGGLLDTVKHWETGFMFDSMDAGGILHGVREFLKHPDRDLVARNAMQQDFSWEGPAREYVALYRQLLG
;
A
#
# COMPACT_ATOMS: atom_id res chain seq x y z
N MET A 1 -14.41 5.22 21.25
CA MET A 1 -12.95 5.00 21.20
C MET A 1 -12.39 5.89 20.11
N LYS A 2 -11.57 6.87 20.48
CA LYS A 2 -10.92 7.81 19.58
C LYS A 2 -9.59 7.24 19.12
N ILE A 3 -9.39 7.13 17.82
CA ILE A 3 -8.16 6.58 17.23
C ILE A 3 -7.52 7.62 16.32
N ALA A 4 -6.25 7.94 16.56
CA ALA A 4 -5.44 8.76 15.67
C ALA A 4 -4.66 7.87 14.70
N PHE A 5 -5.07 7.84 13.44
CA PHE A 5 -4.28 7.24 12.35
C PHE A 5 -3.23 8.27 11.92
N VAL A 6 -1.95 7.95 12.01
CA VAL A 6 -0.88 8.86 11.57
C VAL A 6 -0.12 8.21 10.43
N ALA A 7 -0.19 8.84 9.26
CA ALA A 7 0.42 8.34 8.03
C ALA A 7 0.87 9.48 7.14
N SER A 8 1.77 9.19 6.20
CA SER A 8 2.22 10.12 5.17
C SER A 8 1.33 10.16 3.94
N GLU A 9 0.41 9.20 3.78
CA GLU A 9 -0.49 9.12 2.63
C GLU A 9 -1.88 8.67 3.06
N ALA A 10 -2.90 9.17 2.37
CA ALA A 10 -4.28 8.73 2.52
C ALA A 10 -5.08 9.14 1.28
N PHE A 11 -5.70 8.17 0.61
CA PHE A 11 -6.63 8.44 -0.47
C PHE A 11 -7.89 9.14 0.09
N PRO A 12 -8.44 10.18 -0.59
CA PRO A 12 -8.08 10.70 -1.91
C PRO A 12 -7.04 11.84 -1.91
N PHE A 13 -6.54 12.25 -0.74
CA PHE A 13 -5.74 13.47 -0.62
C PHE A 13 -4.26 13.32 -1.05
N ALA A 14 -3.63 12.19 -0.73
CA ALA A 14 -2.26 11.89 -1.12
C ALA A 14 -2.09 10.39 -1.35
N LYS A 15 -1.66 9.99 -2.55
CA LYS A 15 -1.48 8.58 -2.94
C LYS A 15 -0.22 8.38 -3.77
N VAL A 16 0.64 7.49 -3.29
CA VAL A 16 1.85 6.97 -3.96
C VAL A 16 1.79 5.44 -4.00
N GLY A 17 1.31 4.80 -2.94
CA GLY A 17 1.19 3.34 -2.86
C GLY A 17 -0.02 2.85 -2.08
N GLY A 18 -0.04 1.54 -1.77
CA GLY A 18 -1.16 0.88 -1.09
C GLY A 18 -1.40 1.37 0.34
N LEU A 19 -0.42 2.03 0.98
CA LEU A 19 -0.62 2.74 2.25
C LEU A 19 -1.80 3.70 2.14
N ALA A 20 -1.83 4.52 1.08
CA ALA A 20 -2.88 5.50 0.87
C ALA A 20 -4.28 4.89 0.82
N ASP A 21 -4.41 3.74 0.16
CA ASP A 21 -5.68 3.02 0.04
C ASP A 21 -6.13 2.47 1.40
N VAL A 22 -5.20 1.89 2.18
CA VAL A 22 -5.52 1.40 3.54
C VAL A 22 -5.96 2.55 4.46
N ILE A 23 -5.19 3.64 4.52
CA ILE A 23 -5.54 4.80 5.37
C ILE A 23 -6.78 5.50 4.86
N GLY A 24 -7.06 5.46 3.56
CA GLY A 24 -8.28 5.98 2.98
C GLY A 24 -9.53 5.19 3.36
N SER A 25 -9.44 3.89 3.62
CA SER A 25 -10.61 3.01 3.69
C SER A 25 -10.81 2.26 5.02
N LEU A 26 -9.75 1.80 5.69
CA LEU A 26 -9.85 1.14 7.01
C LEU A 26 -10.51 2.05 8.07
N PRO A 27 -10.15 3.35 8.20
CA PRO A 27 -10.85 4.28 9.09
C PRO A 27 -12.36 4.37 8.83
N GLN A 28 -12.79 4.32 7.56
CA GLN A 28 -14.22 4.34 7.24
C GLN A 28 -14.92 3.07 7.78
N ALA A 29 -14.29 1.92 7.62
CA ALA A 29 -14.81 0.65 8.14
C ALA A 29 -14.85 0.62 9.68
N LEU A 30 -13.82 1.14 10.35
CA LEU A 30 -13.80 1.26 11.81
C LEU A 30 -14.88 2.22 12.32
N LYS A 31 -15.17 3.30 11.57
CA LYS A 31 -16.29 4.20 11.88
C LYS A 31 -17.63 3.47 11.81
N LYS A 32 -17.84 2.60 10.80
CA LYS A 32 -19.03 1.73 10.70
C LYS A 32 -19.16 0.77 11.90
N GLN A 33 -18.04 0.43 12.55
CA GLN A 33 -17.99 -0.38 13.79
C GLN A 33 -18.18 0.45 15.08
N GLY A 34 -18.48 1.76 14.98
CA GLY A 34 -18.77 2.63 16.12
C GLY A 34 -17.53 3.27 16.77
N LEU A 35 -16.37 3.26 16.10
CA LEU A 35 -15.17 3.95 16.56
C LEU A 35 -15.09 5.36 15.96
N GLU A 36 -14.23 6.21 16.53
CA GLU A 36 -14.05 7.62 16.13
C GLU A 36 -12.63 7.82 15.58
N PRO A 37 -12.34 7.37 14.34
CA PRO A 37 -11.02 7.55 13.75
C PRO A 37 -10.82 8.98 13.24
N THR A 38 -9.62 9.50 13.44
CA THR A 38 -9.11 10.74 12.88
C THR A 38 -7.77 10.47 12.21
N ILE A 39 -7.62 10.89 10.96
CA ILE A 39 -6.39 10.72 10.19
C ILE A 39 -5.55 11.99 10.30
N PHE A 40 -4.30 11.87 10.74
CA PHE A 40 -3.30 12.92 10.69
C PHE A 40 -2.44 12.72 9.45
N LEU A 41 -2.41 13.73 8.59
CA LEU A 41 -1.71 13.72 7.31
C LEU A 41 -0.87 15.00 7.19
N PRO A 42 0.34 14.98 6.60
CA PRO A 42 1.03 16.22 6.26
C PRO A 42 0.17 17.06 5.32
N TRP A 43 0.14 18.38 5.53
CA TRP A 43 -0.62 19.27 4.65
C TRP A 43 0.18 19.54 3.36
N TYR A 44 0.10 18.61 2.41
CA TYR A 44 0.74 18.73 1.11
C TYR A 44 0.13 19.85 0.26
N TRP A 45 0.93 20.37 -0.68
CA TRP A 45 0.44 21.34 -1.66
C TRP A 45 -0.74 20.76 -2.45
N GLY A 46 -1.78 21.58 -2.63
CA GLY A 46 -2.98 21.19 -3.39
C GLY A 46 -4.04 20.45 -2.59
N ILE A 47 -3.76 19.99 -1.37
CA ILE A 47 -4.81 19.44 -0.49
C ILE A 47 -5.70 20.58 -0.01
N GLN A 48 -6.98 20.52 -0.40
CA GLN A 48 -8.01 21.44 0.08
C GLN A 48 -8.38 21.08 1.53
N GLY A 49 -8.30 22.07 2.41
CA GLY A 49 -8.70 21.97 3.80
C GLY A 49 -8.94 23.36 4.38
N TYR A 50 -9.70 23.42 5.47
CA TYR A 50 -9.96 24.67 6.18
C TYR A 50 -9.00 24.80 7.36
N TYR A 51 -8.40 25.97 7.49
CA TYR A 51 -7.53 26.28 8.61
C TYR A 51 -8.36 26.39 9.89
N VAL A 52 -7.95 25.66 10.94
CA VAL A 52 -8.69 25.61 12.22
C VAL A 52 -7.90 26.11 13.40
N GLY A 53 -6.58 26.32 13.27
CA GLY A 53 -5.78 26.85 14.36
C GLY A 53 -4.31 26.52 14.26
N GLU A 54 -3.65 26.68 15.40
CA GLU A 54 -2.20 26.65 15.53
C GLU A 54 -1.80 25.90 16.78
N ALA A 55 -0.70 25.15 16.67
CA ALA A 55 0.00 24.58 17.81
C ALA A 55 1.49 24.88 17.70
N TRP A 56 2.25 24.44 18.70
CA TRP A 56 3.68 24.66 18.76
C TRP A 56 4.40 23.38 19.15
N PHE A 57 5.56 23.14 18.55
CA PHE A 57 6.45 22.04 18.91
C PHE A 57 7.89 22.55 18.95
N ASN A 58 8.78 21.81 19.59
CA ASN A 58 10.20 22.14 19.62
C ASN A 58 10.96 21.32 18.58
N PHE A 59 11.79 21.99 17.78
CA PHE A 59 12.67 21.36 16.81
C PHE A 59 13.96 22.18 16.64
N GLU A 60 15.11 21.51 16.59
CA GLU A 60 16.45 22.12 16.55
C GLU A 60 16.77 23.06 17.73
N GLY A 61 15.98 22.99 18.81
CA GLY A 61 16.07 23.92 19.95
C GLY A 61 15.25 25.20 19.77
N ASN A 62 14.48 25.31 18.69
CA ASN A 62 13.57 26.40 18.42
C ASN A 62 12.13 25.97 18.66
N ARG A 63 11.27 26.92 19.07
CA ARG A 63 9.83 26.71 19.14
C ARG A 63 9.22 27.07 17.79
N GLU A 64 8.67 26.07 17.12
CA GLU A 64 8.12 26.18 15.77
C GLU A 64 6.61 26.02 15.75
N LYS A 65 5.98 26.63 14.75
CA LYS A 65 4.54 26.72 14.62
C LYS A 65 4.00 25.61 13.73
N ILE A 66 2.90 25.01 14.15
CA ILE A 66 2.13 24.03 13.38
C ILE A 66 0.87 24.74 12.89
N GLY A 67 0.68 24.80 11.58
CA GLY A 67 -0.63 25.15 11.01
C GLY A 67 -1.55 23.93 11.05
N ILE A 68 -2.75 24.06 11.58
CA ILE A 68 -3.69 22.94 11.68
C ILE A 68 -4.80 23.18 10.66
N GLY A 69 -4.87 22.31 9.67
CA GLY A 69 -5.96 22.24 8.71
C GLY A 69 -6.90 21.09 9.04
N HIS A 70 -8.10 21.15 8.49
CA HIS A 70 -9.09 20.10 8.64
C HIS A 70 -9.75 19.84 7.28
N ALA A 71 -9.94 18.56 6.95
CA ALA A 71 -10.73 18.10 5.83
C ALA A 71 -11.60 16.90 6.28
N GLU A 72 -12.65 16.61 5.53
CA GLU A 72 -13.51 15.46 5.79
C GLU A 72 -13.72 14.69 4.48
N HIS A 73 -13.63 13.37 4.55
CA HIS A 73 -13.95 12.50 3.43
C HIS A 73 -14.67 11.25 3.93
N ASN A 74 -15.81 10.91 3.32
CA ASN A 74 -16.68 9.79 3.71
C ASN A 74 -16.96 9.72 5.22
N GLY A 75 -17.16 10.90 5.85
CA GLY A 75 -17.39 11.04 7.28
C GLY A 75 -16.16 10.83 8.17
N VAL A 76 -14.99 10.53 7.64
CA VAL A 76 -13.74 10.45 8.42
C VAL A 76 -13.06 11.81 8.44
N ARG A 77 -12.63 12.20 9.64
CA ARG A 77 -11.94 13.46 9.91
C ARG A 77 -10.46 13.36 9.54
N TYR A 78 -9.95 14.36 8.84
CA TYR A 78 -8.54 14.53 8.52
C TYR A 78 -7.99 15.78 9.20
N VAL A 79 -6.98 15.64 10.04
CA VAL A 79 -6.17 16.74 10.56
C VAL A 79 -4.94 16.90 9.67
N LEU A 80 -4.88 18.02 8.97
CA LEU A 80 -3.78 18.36 8.08
C LEU A 80 -2.70 19.11 8.87
N VAL A 81 -1.54 18.47 9.02
CA VAL A 81 -0.41 19.01 9.79
C VAL A 81 0.44 19.88 8.87
N GLY A 82 0.23 21.19 8.96
CA GLY A 82 0.89 22.21 8.17
C GLY A 82 2.25 22.59 8.73
N LEU A 83 3.30 22.08 8.09
CA LEU A 83 4.68 22.55 8.24
C LEU A 83 5.15 23.03 6.87
N GLY A 84 5.91 24.13 6.82
CA GLY A 84 6.34 24.74 5.55
C GLY A 84 7.08 23.78 4.60
N ASP A 85 7.69 22.72 5.15
CA ASP A 85 8.42 21.73 4.36
C ASP A 85 7.52 20.84 3.50
N PHE A 86 6.22 20.74 3.78
CA PHE A 86 5.28 19.88 3.06
C PHE A 86 4.53 20.57 1.92
N ALA A 87 4.69 21.88 1.74
CA ALA A 87 4.14 22.63 0.61
C ALA A 87 4.87 22.32 -0.71
N ARG A 88 4.81 21.05 -1.17
CA ARG A 88 5.52 20.52 -2.34
C ARG A 88 4.61 19.66 -3.22
N ASP A 89 5.05 19.45 -4.46
CA ASP A 89 4.30 18.77 -5.52
C ASP A 89 4.13 17.25 -5.31
N LYS A 90 4.98 16.61 -4.49
CA LYS A 90 4.95 15.17 -4.22
C LYS A 90 5.12 14.87 -2.73
N PRO A 91 4.63 13.70 -2.25
CA PRO A 91 4.86 13.28 -0.86
C PRO A 91 6.33 12.97 -0.52
N TYR A 92 7.07 12.35 -1.45
CA TYR A 92 8.45 11.87 -1.27
C TYR A 92 9.34 12.16 -2.49
N GLY A 93 10.62 11.80 -2.36
CA GLY A 93 11.64 11.89 -3.40
C GLY A 93 12.60 13.07 -3.17
N TYR A 94 12.60 13.65 -1.97
CA TYR A 94 13.43 14.80 -1.65
C TYR A 94 14.55 14.41 -0.69
N GLN A 95 15.69 15.09 -0.80
CA GLN A 95 16.88 14.80 0.02
C GLN A 95 16.63 14.97 1.53
N ASP A 96 15.64 15.77 1.91
CA ASP A 96 15.27 16.07 3.29
C ASP A 96 14.03 15.31 3.77
N ASP A 97 13.56 14.29 3.04
CA ASP A 97 12.38 13.50 3.43
C ASP A 97 12.49 13.01 4.87
N PHE A 98 13.63 12.44 5.25
CA PHE A 98 13.84 11.97 6.62
C PHE A 98 13.60 13.06 7.66
N ARG A 99 14.22 14.24 7.50
CA ARG A 99 14.05 15.38 8.41
C ARG A 99 12.59 15.84 8.46
N ARG A 100 11.92 15.91 7.31
CA ARG A 100 10.51 16.34 7.19
C ARG A 100 9.56 15.41 7.94
N PHE A 101 9.73 14.10 7.83
CA PHE A 101 8.87 13.15 8.52
C PHE A 101 9.17 13.03 10.01
N VAL A 102 10.43 13.25 10.44
CA VAL A 102 10.73 13.43 11.87
C VAL A 102 10.00 14.65 12.44
N ARG A 103 10.02 15.78 11.72
CA ARG A 103 9.25 16.98 12.10
C ARG A 103 7.76 16.71 12.15
N PHE A 104 7.22 16.03 11.14
CA PHE A 104 5.82 15.63 11.10
C PHE A 104 5.44 14.77 12.32
N ALA A 105 6.22 13.75 12.67
CA ALA A 105 5.94 12.91 13.82
C ALA A 105 5.99 13.69 15.14
N MET A 106 7.01 14.52 15.36
CA MET A 106 7.12 15.35 16.57
C MET A 106 6.02 16.40 16.66
N ALA A 107 5.71 17.09 15.56
CA ALA A 107 4.61 18.06 15.52
C ALA A 107 3.25 17.39 15.75
N THR A 108 3.03 16.22 15.16
CA THR A 108 1.78 15.47 15.35
C THR A 108 1.63 15.02 16.79
N ALA A 109 2.71 14.60 17.47
CA ALA A 109 2.67 14.15 18.86
C ALA A 109 2.05 15.20 19.82
N GLU A 110 2.26 16.50 19.58
CA GLU A 110 1.65 17.60 20.34
C GLU A 110 0.11 17.66 20.22
N LEU A 111 -0.46 16.98 19.23
CA LEU A 111 -1.90 16.99 18.90
C LEU A 111 -2.62 15.70 19.34
N LEU A 112 -1.92 14.75 19.98
CA LEU A 112 -2.43 13.39 20.26
C LEU A 112 -3.00 13.20 21.67
N GLY A 113 -3.07 14.26 22.49
CA GLY A 113 -3.41 14.17 23.92
C GLY A 113 -4.79 13.57 24.24
N ASP A 114 -5.77 13.71 23.34
CA ASP A 114 -7.17 13.30 23.57
C ASP A 114 -7.56 11.95 22.93
N PHE A 115 -6.59 11.16 22.46
CA PHE A 115 -6.84 9.89 21.79
C PHE A 115 -6.63 8.68 22.71
N ASP A 116 -7.45 7.65 22.54
CA ASP A 116 -7.29 6.38 23.26
C ASP A 116 -6.17 5.53 22.64
N VAL A 117 -6.08 5.56 21.30
CA VAL A 117 -5.10 4.83 20.50
C VAL A 117 -4.47 5.73 19.44
N VAL A 118 -3.16 5.64 19.29
CA VAL A 118 -2.40 6.18 18.17
C VAL A 118 -1.95 5.02 17.30
N HIS A 119 -2.41 4.99 16.06
CA HIS A 119 -2.07 3.99 15.07
C HIS A 119 -1.11 4.62 14.05
N ALA A 120 0.18 4.35 14.22
CA ALA A 120 1.25 4.84 13.36
C ALA A 120 1.49 3.89 12.18
N HIS A 121 1.71 4.44 10.99
CA HIS A 121 1.92 3.65 9.77
C HIS A 121 3.24 4.01 9.08
N ASP A 122 4.04 2.97 8.82
CA ASP A 122 5.37 3.05 8.20
C ASP A 122 6.37 4.00 8.90
N TRP A 123 7.59 4.06 8.36
CA TRP A 123 8.72 4.75 8.97
C TRP A 123 8.46 6.24 9.26
N GLN A 124 7.58 6.88 8.50
CA GLN A 124 7.24 8.30 8.62
C GLN A 124 6.54 8.62 9.95
N ALA A 125 5.82 7.66 10.52
CA ALA A 125 5.14 7.79 11.81
C ALA A 125 5.77 6.92 12.91
N ALA A 126 6.80 6.13 12.59
CA ALA A 126 7.42 5.14 13.48
C ALA A 126 8.12 5.74 14.71
N LEU A 127 8.34 7.05 14.76
CA LEU A 127 8.87 7.74 15.94
C LEU A 127 7.82 7.90 17.06
N LEU A 128 6.52 7.88 16.73
CA LEU A 128 5.43 8.15 17.69
C LEU A 128 5.41 7.19 18.89
N PRO A 129 5.59 5.86 18.73
CA PRO A 129 5.67 4.96 19.87
C PRO A 129 6.80 5.31 20.86
N LEU A 130 7.95 5.77 20.37
CA LEU A 130 9.04 6.23 21.23
C LEU A 130 8.66 7.53 21.95
N LEU A 131 8.09 8.52 21.24
CA LEU A 131 7.66 9.78 21.85
C LEU A 131 6.62 9.55 22.96
N ARG A 132 5.71 8.59 22.76
CA ARG A 132 4.79 8.12 23.80
C ARG A 132 5.52 7.63 25.05
N ASN A 133 6.54 6.79 24.89
CA ASN A 133 7.33 6.27 26.00
C ASN A 133 8.16 7.35 26.72
N LEU A 134 8.44 8.46 26.03
CA LEU A 134 9.05 9.66 26.62
C LEU A 134 8.02 10.62 27.25
N GLY A 135 6.73 10.26 27.26
CA GLY A 135 5.67 10.99 27.95
C GLY A 135 5.02 12.12 27.14
N TRP A 136 5.24 12.19 25.83
CA TRP A 136 4.67 13.25 24.98
C TRP A 136 3.14 13.15 24.88
N PHE A 137 2.60 11.93 24.93
CA PHE A 137 1.17 11.64 25.00
C PHE A 137 0.95 10.28 25.70
N GLN A 138 -0.29 9.96 26.06
CA GLN A 138 -0.60 8.79 26.91
C GLN A 138 -1.31 7.63 26.19
N ALA A 139 -1.83 7.86 24.97
CA ALA A 139 -2.54 6.86 24.17
C ALA A 139 -1.75 5.55 24.01
N ARG A 140 -2.47 4.44 23.85
CA ARG A 140 -1.87 3.17 23.42
C ARG A 140 -1.39 3.28 21.98
N THR A 141 -0.35 2.55 21.63
CA THR A 141 0.32 2.68 20.33
C THR A 141 0.26 1.38 19.55
N VAL A 142 -0.29 1.46 18.33
CA VAL A 142 -0.20 0.40 17.33
C VAL A 142 0.70 0.89 16.21
N TYR A 143 1.67 0.08 15.80
CA TYR A 143 2.54 0.40 14.67
C TYR A 143 2.32 -0.60 13.54
N THR A 144 1.91 -0.15 12.35
CA THR A 144 1.79 -1.01 11.17
C THR A 144 2.94 -0.81 10.21
N ILE A 145 3.56 -1.93 9.81
CA ILE A 145 4.52 -2.02 8.72
C ILE A 145 3.76 -2.36 7.45
N HIS A 146 3.70 -1.46 6.47
CA HIS A 146 3.16 -1.75 5.14
C HIS A 146 4.27 -2.11 4.15
N ASN A 147 5.47 -1.58 4.33
CA ASN A 147 6.62 -1.91 3.50
C ASN A 147 7.94 -1.85 4.27
N LEU A 148 8.49 -3.02 4.60
CA LEU A 148 9.73 -3.14 5.38
C LEU A 148 10.98 -2.64 4.63
N ALA A 149 10.94 -2.49 3.31
CA ALA A 149 12.09 -2.02 2.54
C ALA A 149 12.41 -0.53 2.77
N TYR A 150 11.44 0.25 3.26
CA TYR A 150 11.62 1.68 3.55
C TYR A 150 11.60 1.92 5.07
N GLN A 151 12.79 1.98 5.67
CA GLN A 151 12.93 1.92 7.14
C GLN A 151 13.15 3.28 7.82
N GLY A 152 13.40 4.34 7.03
CA GLY A 152 13.77 5.65 7.56
C GLY A 152 15.10 5.57 8.30
N VAL A 153 16.21 5.51 7.56
CA VAL A 153 17.57 5.43 8.11
C VAL A 153 18.32 6.74 7.89
N TRP A 154 18.97 7.27 8.93
CA TRP A 154 19.74 8.52 8.85
C TRP A 154 20.90 8.60 9.86
N GLY A 155 21.81 9.54 9.64
CA GLY A 155 22.91 9.82 10.55
C GLY A 155 22.44 10.26 11.94
N SER A 156 22.99 9.64 12.99
CA SER A 156 22.57 9.88 14.37
C SER A 156 22.85 11.30 14.85
N GLN A 157 23.98 11.89 14.45
CA GLN A 157 24.38 13.24 14.86
C GLN A 157 23.33 14.29 14.50
N ASP A 158 22.88 14.30 13.24
CA ASP A 158 21.85 15.23 12.76
C ASP A 158 20.52 14.97 13.46
N PHE A 159 20.11 13.70 13.56
CA PHE A 159 18.87 13.31 14.24
C PHE A 159 18.80 13.85 15.67
N TYR A 160 19.85 13.70 16.48
CA TYR A 160 19.86 14.21 17.85
C TYR A 160 20.01 15.73 17.93
N ALA A 161 20.71 16.36 16.99
CA ALA A 161 20.78 17.82 16.89
C ALA A 161 19.39 18.42 16.63
N TRP A 162 18.59 17.77 15.79
CA TRP A 162 17.24 18.19 15.46
C TRP A 162 16.23 17.91 16.57
N THR A 163 16.16 16.67 17.02
CA THR A 163 15.07 16.21 17.88
C THR A 163 15.28 16.56 19.35
N ARG A 164 16.53 16.80 19.76
CA ARG A 164 16.92 16.98 21.18
C ARG A 164 16.45 15.84 22.09
N LEU A 165 16.22 14.65 21.53
CA LEU A 165 15.88 13.47 22.32
C LEU A 165 17.04 13.08 23.24
N PRO A 166 16.75 12.45 24.38
CA PRO A 166 17.80 11.97 25.27
C PRO A 166 18.72 10.96 24.56
N GLY A 167 20.03 11.09 24.72
CA GLY A 167 21.02 10.28 24.00
C GLY A 167 20.93 8.78 24.32
N GLU A 168 20.44 8.42 25.50
CA GLU A 168 20.19 7.03 25.91
C GLU A 168 19.18 6.31 25.01
N THR A 169 18.30 7.05 24.32
CA THR A 169 17.33 6.46 23.39
C THR A 169 18.02 5.78 22.20
N TYR A 170 19.28 6.11 21.91
CA TYR A 170 20.00 5.53 20.77
C TYR A 170 20.09 4.01 20.89
N TYR A 171 20.54 3.51 22.04
CA TYR A 171 20.57 2.07 22.31
C TYR A 171 19.33 1.61 23.08
N GLY A 172 18.89 2.37 24.08
CA GLY A 172 17.83 1.98 25.01
C GLY A 172 16.44 1.89 24.37
N ALA A 173 16.17 2.67 23.32
CA ALA A 173 14.91 2.64 22.58
C ALA A 173 15.02 1.94 21.21
N GLY A 174 16.16 1.28 20.92
CA GLY A 174 16.35 0.54 19.69
C GLY A 174 16.44 1.41 18.43
N LEU A 175 16.89 2.67 18.52
CA LEU A 175 17.13 3.52 17.35
C LEU A 175 18.38 3.11 16.57
N GLU A 176 19.44 2.67 17.25
CA GLU A 176 20.71 2.32 16.62
C GLU A 176 20.54 1.14 15.67
N HIS A 177 21.06 1.26 14.46
CA HIS A 177 21.16 0.18 13.49
C HIS A 177 22.37 0.42 12.58
N HIS A 178 23.42 -0.39 12.76
CA HIS A 178 24.67 -0.30 12.00
C HIS A 178 25.31 1.10 12.02
N GLY A 179 25.29 1.76 13.18
CA GLY A 179 25.87 3.11 13.35
C GLY A 179 24.99 4.27 12.87
N ALA A 180 23.76 3.99 12.43
CA ALA A 180 22.76 4.98 12.05
C ALA A 180 21.53 4.90 12.96
N VAL A 181 20.62 5.87 12.83
CA VAL A 181 19.26 5.80 13.38
C VAL A 181 18.35 5.10 12.38
N ASN A 182 17.49 4.19 12.87
CA ASN A 182 16.44 3.53 12.10
C ASN A 182 15.08 3.72 12.80
N LEU A 183 14.19 4.51 12.19
CA LEU A 183 12.90 4.85 12.79
C LEU A 183 11.96 3.66 12.85
N MET A 184 11.94 2.83 11.81
CA MET A 184 11.10 1.62 11.80
C MET A 184 11.50 0.65 12.92
N LYS A 185 12.80 0.46 13.16
CA LYS A 185 13.30 -0.33 14.29
C LYS A 185 12.79 0.22 15.62
N ALA A 186 12.87 1.54 15.84
CA ALA A 186 12.35 2.16 17.04
C ALA A 186 10.82 1.99 17.17
N GLY A 187 10.07 2.11 16.09
CA GLY A 187 8.62 1.87 16.08
C GLY A 187 8.27 0.44 16.51
N ILE A 188 9.00 -0.56 16.00
CA ILE A 188 8.83 -1.98 16.36
C ILE A 188 9.12 -2.20 17.86
N VAL A 189 10.24 -1.66 18.34
CA VAL A 189 10.67 -1.86 19.74
C VAL A 189 9.70 -1.18 20.72
N ASN A 190 9.20 0.02 20.41
CA ASN A 190 8.50 0.85 21.39
C ASN A 190 6.97 0.73 21.40
N ALA A 191 6.36 0.21 20.33
CA ALA A 191 4.89 0.12 20.26
C ALA A 191 4.31 -0.92 21.23
N ASP A 192 3.07 -0.68 21.69
CA ASP A 192 2.30 -1.65 22.49
C ASP A 192 1.88 -2.86 21.63
N ALA A 193 1.60 -2.65 20.33
CA ALA A 193 1.39 -3.69 19.34
C ALA A 193 2.02 -3.35 18.00
N VAL A 194 2.53 -4.36 17.30
CA VAL A 194 3.04 -4.25 15.94
C VAL A 194 2.13 -5.06 15.02
N THR A 195 1.74 -4.46 13.90
CA THR A 195 0.94 -5.13 12.88
C THR A 195 1.62 -5.07 11.53
N THR A 196 1.27 -5.99 10.65
CA THR A 196 1.59 -5.94 9.24
C THR A 196 0.41 -6.46 8.43
N VAL A 197 0.46 -6.27 7.12
CA VAL A 197 -0.73 -6.31 6.24
C VAL A 197 -1.14 -7.69 5.75
N SER A 198 -0.51 -8.77 6.25
CA SER A 198 -0.99 -10.15 6.05
C SER A 198 -0.37 -11.12 7.08
N PRO A 199 -1.06 -12.23 7.43
CA PRO A 199 -0.51 -13.28 8.28
C PRO A 199 0.77 -13.90 7.73
N ARG A 200 0.82 -14.19 6.42
CA ARG A 200 2.03 -14.77 5.82
C ARG A 200 3.19 -13.80 5.87
N TYR A 201 2.96 -12.53 5.55
CA TYR A 201 4.01 -11.53 5.57
C TYR A 201 4.52 -11.27 6.99
N ALA A 202 3.68 -11.36 8.02
CA ALA A 202 4.10 -11.32 9.42
C ALA A 202 5.13 -12.41 9.77
N TRP A 203 5.02 -13.58 9.16
CA TRP A 203 6.04 -14.62 9.27
C TRP A 203 7.26 -14.33 8.39
N GLU A 204 7.07 -13.95 7.13
CA GLU A 204 8.18 -13.71 6.18
C GLU A 204 9.16 -12.63 6.66
N ILE A 205 8.66 -11.53 7.25
CA ILE A 205 9.54 -10.47 7.77
C ILE A 205 10.37 -10.89 9.00
N THR A 206 10.07 -12.05 9.58
CA THR A 206 10.88 -12.61 10.67
C THR A 206 12.00 -13.53 10.16
N THR A 207 12.09 -13.79 8.86
CA THR A 207 13.18 -14.57 8.27
C THR A 207 14.30 -13.65 7.78
N PRO A 208 15.56 -14.14 7.71
CA PRO A 208 16.67 -13.34 7.18
C PRO A 208 16.43 -12.81 5.75
N GLU A 209 15.74 -13.58 4.93
CA GLU A 209 15.46 -13.25 3.53
C GLU A 209 14.39 -12.15 3.38
N GLY A 210 13.38 -12.14 4.25
CA GLY A 210 12.25 -11.21 4.17
C GLY A 210 12.32 -10.03 5.14
N GLY A 211 13.18 -10.09 6.14
CA GLY A 211 13.21 -9.12 7.24
C GLY A 211 14.05 -7.87 7.00
N GLU A 212 14.70 -7.73 5.83
CA GLU A 212 15.42 -6.51 5.43
C GLU A 212 16.41 -6.01 6.51
N GLY A 213 17.09 -6.95 7.20
CA GLY A 213 18.02 -6.66 8.31
C GLY A 213 17.37 -6.35 9.67
N LEU A 214 16.04 -6.35 9.76
CA LEU A 214 15.25 -6.21 10.99
C LEU A 214 14.65 -7.53 11.48
N ASP A 215 14.90 -8.65 10.81
CA ASP A 215 14.40 -9.99 11.15
C ASP A 215 14.66 -10.37 12.61
N GLY A 216 15.86 -10.08 13.12
CA GLY A 216 16.21 -10.34 14.52
C GLY A 216 15.39 -9.54 15.51
N VAL A 217 15.10 -8.27 15.20
CA VAL A 217 14.28 -7.39 16.04
C VAL A 217 12.82 -7.85 15.99
N LEU A 218 12.32 -8.18 14.81
CA LEU A 218 10.96 -8.67 14.61
C LEU A 218 10.72 -10.02 15.32
N ARG A 219 11.71 -10.92 15.33
CA ARG A 219 11.65 -12.15 16.15
C ARG A 219 11.64 -11.85 17.64
N ALA A 220 12.46 -10.91 18.11
CA ALA A 220 12.47 -10.52 19.52
C ALA A 220 11.13 -9.92 19.97
N GLU A 221 10.47 -9.16 19.08
CA GLU A 221 9.17 -8.53 19.31
C GLU A 221 7.98 -9.35 18.79
N GLN A 222 8.18 -10.63 18.46
CA GLN A 222 7.16 -11.47 17.83
C GLN A 222 5.90 -11.64 18.70
N TRP A 223 6.05 -11.57 20.02
CA TRP A 223 4.96 -11.67 21.00
C TRP A 223 3.89 -10.57 20.83
N LYS A 224 4.24 -9.43 20.20
CA LYS A 224 3.32 -8.33 19.89
C LYS A 224 3.13 -8.09 18.39
N LEU A 225 3.71 -8.92 17.52
CA LEU A 225 3.58 -8.84 16.06
C LEU A 225 2.34 -9.62 15.57
N ARG A 226 1.51 -9.00 14.73
CA ARG A 226 0.33 -9.62 14.13
C ARG A 226 0.19 -9.29 12.64
N GLY A 227 -0.16 -10.27 11.83
CA GLY A 227 -0.57 -10.03 10.46
C GLY A 227 -2.09 -9.90 10.37
N ILE A 228 -2.58 -8.74 9.92
CA ILE A 228 -4.00 -8.50 9.66
C ILE A 228 -4.13 -8.17 8.18
N LEU A 229 -4.87 -9.00 7.46
CA LEU A 229 -5.02 -8.87 6.01
C LEU A 229 -5.70 -7.53 5.66
N ASN A 230 -5.28 -6.86 4.59
CA ASN A 230 -6.00 -5.67 4.12
C ASN A 230 -7.36 -6.04 3.52
N GLY A 231 -8.33 -5.15 3.71
CA GLY A 231 -9.54 -5.12 2.91
C GLY A 231 -9.40 -4.21 1.68
N LEU A 232 -10.46 -4.16 0.91
CA LEU A 232 -10.67 -3.31 -0.25
C LEU A 232 -11.82 -2.33 0.06
N ASP A 233 -11.71 -1.10 -0.45
CA ASP A 233 -12.86 -0.21 -0.55
C ASP A 233 -13.79 -0.74 -1.65
N THR A 234 -14.73 -1.60 -1.24
CA THR A 234 -15.66 -2.27 -2.16
C THR A 234 -16.72 -1.34 -2.73
N ASP A 235 -16.91 -0.15 -2.15
CA ASP A 235 -17.84 0.86 -2.68
C ASP A 235 -17.16 1.63 -3.83
N TYR A 236 -15.85 1.90 -3.71
CA TYR A 236 -15.03 2.51 -4.76
C TYR A 236 -14.70 1.52 -5.89
N TRP A 237 -14.34 0.29 -5.53
CA TRP A 237 -13.98 -0.79 -6.46
C TRP A 237 -15.15 -1.75 -6.67
N ASP A 238 -16.22 -1.27 -7.32
CA ASP A 238 -17.40 -2.08 -7.65
C ASP A 238 -17.72 -2.06 -9.15
N PRO A 239 -17.52 -3.16 -9.89
CA PRO A 239 -17.87 -3.20 -11.31
C PRO A 239 -19.37 -2.97 -11.59
N ALA A 240 -20.25 -3.07 -10.58
CA ALA A 240 -21.67 -2.79 -10.70
C ALA A 240 -22.02 -1.29 -10.68
N THR A 241 -21.14 -0.44 -10.11
CA THR A 241 -21.39 1.01 -9.96
C THR A 241 -20.21 1.89 -10.36
N ASP A 242 -19.11 1.30 -10.81
CA ASP A 242 -17.88 2.01 -11.16
C ASP A 242 -18.11 3.04 -12.25
N LYS A 243 -17.89 4.31 -11.91
CA LYS A 243 -18.05 5.46 -12.79
C LYS A 243 -17.08 5.48 -13.97
N TYR A 244 -15.99 4.72 -13.92
CA TYR A 244 -15.00 4.63 -14.98
C TYR A 244 -15.33 3.55 -16.02
N LEU A 245 -16.35 2.73 -15.76
CA LEU A 245 -16.84 1.71 -16.68
C LEU A 245 -18.09 2.19 -17.39
N ARG A 246 -18.15 1.94 -18.71
CA ARG A 246 -19.36 2.21 -19.51
C ARG A 246 -20.40 1.10 -19.40
N HIS A 247 -19.95 -0.11 -19.09
CA HIS A 247 -20.79 -1.30 -18.98
C HIS A 247 -20.62 -1.95 -17.62
N HIS A 248 -21.57 -1.72 -16.73
CA HIS A 248 -21.56 -2.35 -15.40
C HIS A 248 -21.87 -3.85 -15.48
N TYR A 249 -21.35 -4.60 -14.50
CA TYR A 249 -21.52 -6.04 -14.41
C TYR A 249 -21.33 -6.53 -12.96
N ASN A 250 -21.62 -7.79 -12.71
CA ASN A 250 -21.40 -8.44 -11.42
C ASN A 250 -21.14 -9.95 -11.61
N ALA A 251 -20.92 -10.67 -10.51
CA ALA A 251 -20.58 -12.10 -10.56
C ALA A 251 -21.66 -12.99 -11.21
N SER A 252 -22.93 -12.54 -11.24
CA SER A 252 -24.03 -13.27 -11.87
C SER A 252 -24.19 -13.00 -13.37
N ASP A 253 -23.69 -11.86 -13.86
CA ASP A 253 -23.72 -11.47 -15.26
C ASP A 253 -22.42 -10.78 -15.68
N LEU A 254 -21.58 -11.50 -16.43
CA LEU A 254 -20.30 -11.00 -16.97
C LEU A 254 -20.44 -10.33 -18.34
N SER A 255 -21.67 -10.14 -18.86
CA SER A 255 -21.88 -9.53 -20.18
C SER A 255 -21.32 -8.10 -20.28
N GLY A 256 -21.34 -7.33 -19.19
CA GLY A 256 -20.70 -6.02 -19.12
C GLY A 256 -19.16 -6.12 -19.18
N LYS A 257 -18.57 -7.15 -18.55
CA LYS A 257 -17.12 -7.42 -18.62
C LYS A 257 -16.67 -7.64 -20.06
N ALA A 258 -17.39 -8.48 -20.82
CA ALA A 258 -17.07 -8.74 -22.23
C ALA A 258 -17.13 -7.47 -23.09
N ARG A 259 -18.07 -6.57 -22.82
CA ARG A 259 -18.16 -5.27 -23.50
C ARG A 259 -17.01 -4.34 -23.11
N ASN A 260 -16.67 -4.24 -21.83
CA ASN A 260 -15.50 -3.45 -21.38
C ASN A 260 -14.19 -3.99 -21.99
N ARG A 261 -14.04 -5.31 -22.15
CA ARG A 261 -12.92 -5.91 -22.86
C ARG A 261 -12.84 -5.42 -24.30
N ALA A 262 -13.94 -5.50 -25.05
CA ALA A 262 -13.98 -5.03 -26.44
C ALA A 262 -13.62 -3.53 -26.56
N GLU A 263 -14.11 -2.71 -25.63
CA GLU A 263 -13.75 -1.28 -25.59
C GLU A 263 -12.28 -1.04 -25.24
N LEU A 264 -11.72 -1.78 -24.28
CA LEU A 264 -10.30 -1.68 -23.92
C LEU A 264 -9.40 -2.06 -25.09
N LEU A 265 -9.72 -3.16 -25.80
CA LEU A 265 -8.99 -3.58 -26.99
C LEU A 265 -9.05 -2.50 -28.08
N ALA A 266 -10.21 -1.88 -28.30
CA ALA A 266 -10.36 -0.81 -29.28
C ALA A 266 -9.61 0.48 -28.85
N GLU A 267 -9.71 0.88 -27.58
CA GLU A 267 -9.03 2.06 -27.03
C GLU A 267 -7.50 1.95 -27.17
N LEU A 268 -6.95 0.76 -26.96
CA LEU A 268 -5.51 0.49 -26.99
C LEU A 268 -5.02 -0.10 -28.32
N ALA A 269 -5.90 -0.18 -29.33
CA ALA A 269 -5.61 -0.75 -30.65
C ALA A 269 -4.99 -2.15 -30.60
N LEU A 270 -5.55 -3.04 -29.78
CA LEU A 270 -5.12 -4.43 -29.58
C LEU A 270 -5.96 -5.43 -30.39
N GLU A 271 -5.35 -6.56 -30.75
CA GLU A 271 -6.00 -7.68 -31.42
C GLU A 271 -6.99 -8.41 -30.50
N ASP A 272 -7.95 -9.14 -31.05
CA ASP A 272 -8.88 -9.96 -30.26
C ASP A 272 -8.22 -11.26 -29.76
N ARG A 273 -7.48 -11.14 -28.65
CA ARG A 273 -6.74 -12.22 -27.98
C ARG A 273 -6.90 -12.16 -26.46
N PRO A 274 -6.62 -13.24 -25.72
CA PRO A 274 -6.55 -13.16 -24.27
C PRO A 274 -5.58 -12.05 -23.85
N THR A 275 -6.04 -11.13 -23.01
CA THR A 275 -5.30 -9.92 -22.63
C THR A 275 -4.87 -9.98 -21.19
N LEU A 276 -3.57 -9.83 -20.96
CA LEU A 276 -2.97 -9.72 -19.63
C LEU A 276 -2.82 -8.26 -19.25
N GLY A 277 -3.43 -7.85 -18.14
CA GLY A 277 -3.31 -6.51 -17.58
C GLY A 277 -2.21 -6.43 -16.52
N VAL A 278 -1.50 -5.31 -16.49
CA VAL A 278 -0.51 -4.94 -15.47
C VAL A 278 -0.75 -3.48 -15.09
N VAL A 279 -1.05 -3.23 -13.82
CA VAL A 279 -1.10 -1.89 -13.24
C VAL A 279 -0.14 -1.85 -12.06
N SER A 280 1.01 -1.20 -12.23
CA SER A 280 2.04 -1.22 -11.20
C SER A 280 3.03 -0.06 -11.32
N ARG A 281 3.64 0.30 -10.19
CA ARG A 281 4.88 1.09 -10.21
C ARG A 281 6.03 0.23 -10.74
N PHE A 282 6.97 0.87 -11.45
CA PHE A 282 8.17 0.21 -11.96
C PHE A 282 9.25 0.27 -10.89
N ALA A 283 9.22 -0.72 -10.02
CA ALA A 283 10.19 -0.91 -8.94
C ALA A 283 10.66 -2.36 -8.95
N HIS A 284 11.90 -2.61 -8.56
CA HIS A 284 12.48 -3.96 -8.50
C HIS A 284 11.61 -4.95 -7.69
N GLN A 285 10.96 -4.46 -6.62
CA GLN A 285 9.95 -5.21 -5.85
C GLN A 285 8.89 -5.87 -6.75
N LYS A 286 8.39 -5.15 -7.76
CA LYS A 286 7.18 -5.52 -8.51
C LYS A 286 7.44 -6.49 -9.67
N GLY A 287 8.69 -6.88 -9.90
CA GLY A 287 9.03 -7.88 -10.92
C GLY A 287 8.77 -7.41 -12.35
N ILE A 288 8.71 -6.11 -12.60
CA ILE A 288 8.35 -5.56 -13.92
C ILE A 288 9.42 -5.85 -14.97
N ASP A 289 10.68 -5.92 -14.56
CA ASP A 289 11.80 -6.43 -15.35
C ASP A 289 11.61 -7.90 -15.76
N LEU A 290 11.03 -8.75 -14.90
CA LEU A 290 10.73 -10.14 -15.25
C LEU A 290 9.65 -10.22 -16.35
N ILE A 291 8.69 -9.29 -16.35
CA ILE A 291 7.70 -9.17 -17.43
C ILE A 291 8.41 -8.78 -18.72
N ALA A 292 9.32 -7.80 -18.67
CA ALA A 292 10.09 -7.35 -19.82
C ALA A 292 10.86 -8.52 -20.46
N ASP A 293 11.51 -9.36 -19.65
CA ASP A 293 12.24 -10.54 -20.10
C ASP A 293 11.31 -11.62 -20.71
N ALA A 294 10.04 -11.65 -20.33
CA ALA A 294 9.07 -12.65 -20.78
C ALA A 294 8.28 -12.24 -22.04
N VAL A 295 8.39 -11.00 -22.54
CA VAL A 295 7.47 -10.45 -23.55
C VAL A 295 7.46 -11.29 -24.84
N ASP A 296 8.61 -11.62 -25.40
CA ASP A 296 8.67 -12.36 -26.68
C ASP A 296 7.99 -13.73 -26.58
N ASP A 297 8.25 -14.46 -25.50
CA ASP A 297 7.62 -15.76 -25.24
C ASP A 297 6.12 -15.63 -24.94
N LEU A 298 5.68 -14.58 -24.24
CA LEU A 298 4.27 -14.27 -24.05
C LEU A 298 3.58 -14.02 -25.39
N MET A 299 4.22 -13.29 -26.30
CA MET A 299 3.68 -13.09 -27.65
C MET A 299 3.56 -14.42 -28.41
N GLY A 300 4.52 -15.33 -28.21
CA GLY A 300 4.48 -16.71 -28.71
C GLY A 300 3.32 -17.55 -28.17
N LEU A 301 2.83 -17.26 -26.96
CA LEU A 301 1.61 -17.88 -26.39
C LEU A 301 0.31 -17.30 -26.94
N GLY A 302 0.38 -16.27 -27.79
CA GLY A 302 -0.80 -15.72 -28.45
C GLY A 302 -1.63 -14.78 -27.59
N VAL A 303 -1.06 -14.18 -26.53
CA VAL A 303 -1.74 -13.18 -25.67
C VAL A 303 -1.42 -11.74 -26.07
N ASN A 304 -2.21 -10.80 -25.56
CA ASN A 304 -1.87 -9.38 -25.50
C ASN A 304 -1.33 -9.02 -24.11
N LEU A 305 -0.56 -7.94 -24.03
CA LEU A 305 -0.08 -7.36 -22.78
C LEU A 305 -0.43 -5.87 -22.71
N VAL A 306 -1.10 -5.46 -21.63
CA VAL A 306 -1.38 -4.05 -21.33
C VAL A 306 -0.65 -3.66 -20.05
N VAL A 307 0.22 -2.66 -20.14
CA VAL A 307 1.01 -2.15 -19.02
C VAL A 307 0.67 -0.69 -18.76
N LEU A 308 0.20 -0.39 -17.55
CA LEU A 308 0.04 0.96 -17.03
C LEU A 308 0.95 1.14 -15.82
N GLY A 309 1.89 2.07 -15.90
CA GLY A 309 2.84 2.28 -14.84
C GLY A 309 3.95 3.27 -15.13
N SER A 310 4.74 3.57 -14.10
CA SER A 310 5.93 4.42 -14.18
C SER A 310 6.86 4.15 -13.00
N GLY A 311 8.12 4.56 -13.09
CA GLY A 311 9.12 4.39 -12.04
C GLY A 311 10.53 4.39 -12.60
N GLU A 312 11.17 3.22 -12.66
CA GLU A 312 12.53 3.09 -13.16
C GLU A 312 12.66 3.50 -14.64
N PRO A 313 13.45 4.55 -14.99
CA PRO A 313 13.53 5.06 -16.35
C PRO A 313 14.04 4.05 -17.39
N GLY A 314 14.83 3.05 -16.96
CA GLY A 314 15.28 1.96 -17.81
C GLY A 314 14.09 1.15 -18.32
N LEU A 315 13.29 0.63 -17.40
CA LEU A 315 12.09 -0.14 -17.72
C LEU A 315 11.06 0.68 -18.50
N GLU A 316 10.87 1.97 -18.18
CA GLU A 316 9.96 2.84 -18.95
C GLU A 316 10.36 2.93 -20.43
N ARG A 317 11.66 3.11 -20.73
CA ARG A 317 12.16 3.10 -22.11
C ARG A 317 12.01 1.74 -22.77
N THR A 318 12.26 0.67 -22.03
CA THR A 318 12.15 -0.71 -22.52
C THR A 318 10.71 -1.05 -22.91
N PHE A 319 9.72 -0.73 -22.08
CA PHE A 319 8.31 -0.94 -22.42
C PHE A 319 7.82 -0.02 -23.54
N ALA A 320 8.27 1.23 -23.59
CA ALA A 320 7.97 2.13 -24.70
C ALA A 320 8.51 1.59 -26.04
N TRP A 321 9.75 1.09 -26.03
CA TRP A 321 10.36 0.46 -27.20
C TRP A 321 9.62 -0.82 -27.62
N MET A 322 9.29 -1.71 -26.68
CA MET A 322 8.53 -2.93 -27.01
C MET A 322 7.15 -2.62 -27.58
N ALA A 323 6.43 -1.65 -27.00
CA ALA A 323 5.11 -1.24 -27.47
C ALA A 323 5.14 -0.72 -28.91
N SER A 324 6.21 -0.02 -29.31
CA SER A 324 6.37 0.46 -30.68
C SER A 324 6.71 -0.64 -31.69
N HIS A 325 7.22 -1.79 -31.24
CA HIS A 325 7.62 -2.92 -32.10
C HIS A 325 6.61 -4.07 -32.11
N LEU A 326 5.65 -4.08 -31.18
CA LEU A 326 4.59 -5.09 -31.05
C LEU A 326 3.19 -4.46 -31.15
N PRO A 327 2.88 -3.70 -32.23
CA PRO A 327 1.57 -3.09 -32.39
C PRO A 327 0.48 -4.16 -32.45
N GLY A 328 -0.69 -3.88 -31.88
CA GLY A 328 -1.78 -4.85 -31.78
C GLY A 328 -1.62 -5.87 -30.66
N ARG A 329 -0.44 -5.98 -30.04
CA ARG A 329 -0.14 -7.05 -29.07
C ARG A 329 0.38 -6.53 -27.73
N LEU A 330 1.10 -5.41 -27.70
CA LEU A 330 1.55 -4.78 -26.47
C LEU A 330 1.16 -3.29 -26.45
N ALA A 331 0.47 -2.87 -25.40
CA ALA A 331 0.18 -1.47 -25.12
C ALA A 331 0.85 -1.05 -23.81
N TYR A 332 1.58 0.06 -23.84
CA TYR A 332 2.17 0.67 -22.65
C TYR A 332 1.71 2.11 -22.50
N VAL A 333 1.19 2.43 -21.32
CA VAL A 333 0.82 3.79 -20.91
C VAL A 333 1.68 4.19 -19.73
N GLN A 334 2.55 5.17 -19.95
CA GLN A 334 3.43 5.68 -18.91
C GLN A 334 2.66 6.56 -17.91
N GLY A 335 2.95 6.38 -16.64
CA GLY A 335 2.43 7.21 -15.55
C GLY A 335 1.29 6.54 -14.79
N TYR A 336 0.48 7.38 -14.14
CA TYR A 336 -0.70 6.97 -13.41
C TYR A 336 -1.95 7.54 -14.08
N ASN A 337 -2.90 6.65 -14.38
CA ASN A 337 -4.19 7.01 -14.94
C ASN A 337 -5.27 6.15 -14.27
N GLU A 338 -5.97 6.74 -13.30
CA GLU A 338 -6.97 6.02 -12.51
C GLU A 338 -8.09 5.44 -13.39
N ALA A 339 -8.64 6.25 -14.30
CA ALA A 339 -9.73 5.79 -15.15
C ALA A 339 -9.31 4.60 -16.04
N LEU A 340 -8.09 4.64 -16.58
CA LEU A 340 -7.56 3.53 -17.36
C LEU A 340 -7.26 2.30 -16.49
N ALA A 341 -6.78 2.48 -15.25
CA ALA A 341 -6.54 1.37 -14.34
C ALA A 341 -7.82 0.56 -14.09
N HIS A 342 -8.94 1.23 -13.79
CA HIS A 342 -10.26 0.60 -13.65
C HIS A 342 -10.68 -0.16 -14.92
N ARG A 343 -10.47 0.44 -16.10
CA ARG A 343 -10.77 -0.23 -17.38
C ARG A 343 -9.85 -1.41 -17.66
N ILE A 344 -8.58 -1.38 -17.25
CA ILE A 344 -7.66 -2.52 -17.35
C ILE A 344 -8.15 -3.66 -16.45
N TYR A 345 -8.52 -3.38 -15.19
CA TYR A 345 -9.08 -4.40 -14.30
C TYR A 345 -10.39 -4.98 -14.84
N ALA A 346 -11.27 -4.16 -15.44
CA ALA A 346 -12.52 -4.64 -16.00
C ALA A 346 -12.35 -5.41 -17.32
N GLY A 347 -11.48 -4.93 -18.21
CA GLY A 347 -11.36 -5.41 -19.58
C GLY A 347 -10.30 -6.49 -19.81
N SER A 348 -9.38 -6.72 -18.87
CA SER A 348 -8.39 -7.80 -19.01
C SER A 348 -8.99 -9.18 -18.74
N ASP A 349 -8.40 -10.19 -19.35
CA ASP A 349 -8.75 -11.61 -19.16
C ASP A 349 -7.96 -12.24 -18.00
N GLY A 350 -6.74 -11.76 -17.74
CA GLY A 350 -5.92 -12.12 -16.59
C GLY A 350 -5.09 -10.94 -16.11
N PHE A 351 -4.65 -10.94 -14.85
CA PHE A 351 -3.88 -9.83 -14.27
C PHE A 351 -2.52 -10.28 -13.74
N LEU A 352 -1.43 -9.83 -14.35
CA LEU A 352 -0.08 -10.36 -14.08
C LEU A 352 0.63 -9.59 -12.96
N MET A 353 1.10 -10.32 -11.93
CA MET A 353 1.75 -9.77 -10.74
C MET A 353 2.97 -10.62 -10.30
N PRO A 354 4.14 -10.43 -10.92
CA PRO A 354 5.34 -11.23 -10.67
C PRO A 354 6.20 -10.69 -9.51
N SER A 355 5.57 -10.12 -8.49
CA SER A 355 6.25 -9.38 -7.42
C SER A 355 7.31 -10.25 -6.70
N ARG A 356 8.51 -9.73 -6.47
CA ARG A 356 9.60 -10.35 -5.68
C ARG A 356 9.32 -10.39 -4.18
N PHE A 357 8.50 -9.45 -3.71
CA PHE A 357 7.86 -9.51 -2.40
C PHE A 357 6.58 -8.68 -2.45
N GLU A 358 5.55 -9.12 -1.73
CA GLU A 358 4.25 -8.45 -1.73
C GLU A 358 3.64 -8.53 -0.32
N PRO A 359 3.77 -7.48 0.51
CA PRO A 359 3.29 -7.48 1.89
C PRO A 359 1.83 -7.90 2.03
N CYS A 360 0.98 -7.33 1.17
CA CYS A 360 -0.41 -7.77 1.00
C CYS A 360 -0.72 -7.85 -0.50
N GLY A 361 -0.52 -6.74 -1.20
CA GLY A 361 -1.01 -6.52 -2.55
C GLY A 361 -2.48 -6.10 -2.51
N LEU A 362 -2.81 -4.99 -3.17
CA LEU A 362 -4.21 -4.59 -3.39
C LEU A 362 -4.67 -4.91 -4.82
N ALA A 363 -3.72 -4.96 -5.76
CA ALA A 363 -4.03 -5.14 -7.17
C ALA A 363 -4.67 -6.50 -7.47
N GLN A 364 -4.31 -7.57 -6.74
CA GLN A 364 -4.98 -8.86 -6.87
C GLN A 364 -6.39 -8.84 -6.29
N LEU A 365 -6.63 -8.11 -5.20
CA LEU A 365 -7.97 -7.95 -4.62
C LEU A 365 -8.89 -7.21 -5.60
N ILE A 366 -8.38 -6.13 -6.19
CA ILE A 366 -9.08 -5.36 -7.23
C ILE A 366 -9.33 -6.25 -8.46
N ALA A 367 -8.32 -6.95 -8.96
CA ALA A 367 -8.45 -7.83 -10.12
C ALA A 367 -9.52 -8.90 -9.89
N MET A 368 -9.48 -9.58 -8.74
CA MET A 368 -10.48 -10.60 -8.37
C MET A 368 -11.89 -9.99 -8.25
N ARG A 369 -12.02 -8.82 -7.62
CA ARG A 369 -13.29 -8.08 -7.51
C ARG A 369 -13.89 -7.72 -8.88
N TYR A 370 -13.05 -7.49 -9.88
CA TYR A 370 -13.45 -7.18 -11.25
C TYR A 370 -13.57 -8.43 -12.15
N GLY A 371 -13.44 -9.64 -11.58
CA GLY A 371 -13.53 -10.88 -12.34
C GLY A 371 -12.37 -11.06 -13.32
N THR A 372 -11.20 -10.54 -12.98
CA THR A 372 -9.95 -10.75 -13.71
C THR A 372 -9.04 -11.63 -12.86
N PRO A 373 -8.95 -12.94 -13.15
CA PRO A 373 -8.10 -13.86 -12.40
C PRO A 373 -6.65 -13.35 -12.34
N PRO A 374 -6.09 -13.13 -11.14
CA PRO A 374 -4.69 -12.75 -10.99
C PRO A 374 -3.78 -13.95 -11.30
N ILE A 375 -2.65 -13.67 -11.96
CA ILE A 375 -1.54 -14.59 -12.24
C ILE A 375 -0.36 -14.06 -11.43
N VAL A 376 -0.12 -14.65 -10.27
CA VAL A 376 0.75 -14.09 -9.23
C VAL A 376 1.93 -14.98 -8.95
N ARG A 377 3.05 -14.39 -8.50
CA ARG A 377 4.07 -15.20 -7.83
C ARG A 377 3.61 -15.55 -6.41
N ALA A 378 3.88 -16.77 -5.95
CA ALA A 378 3.52 -17.27 -4.63
C ALA A 378 4.38 -16.64 -3.51
N VAL A 379 4.03 -15.43 -3.07
CA VAL A 379 4.74 -14.68 -2.01
C VAL A 379 3.81 -13.84 -1.14
N GLY A 380 4.14 -13.67 0.14
CA GLY A 380 3.51 -12.71 1.03
C GLY A 380 1.99 -12.81 1.02
N GLY A 381 1.30 -11.67 0.96
CA GLY A 381 -0.16 -11.64 0.95
C GLY A 381 -0.82 -12.20 -0.31
N LEU A 382 -0.06 -12.46 -1.39
CA LEU A 382 -0.61 -13.13 -2.57
C LEU A 382 -0.95 -14.60 -2.26
N LEU A 383 -0.16 -15.25 -1.40
CA LEU A 383 -0.45 -16.59 -0.86
C LEU A 383 -1.67 -16.61 0.05
N ASP A 384 -1.93 -15.51 0.78
CA ASP A 384 -3.08 -15.40 1.67
C ASP A 384 -4.40 -15.13 0.92
N THR A 385 -4.33 -14.58 -0.29
CA THR A 385 -5.50 -14.00 -1.00
C THR A 385 -5.90 -14.76 -2.26
N VAL A 386 -4.95 -15.35 -2.98
CA VAL A 386 -5.23 -16.08 -4.22
C VAL A 386 -5.29 -17.58 -3.93
N LYS A 387 -6.23 -18.29 -4.53
CA LYS A 387 -6.32 -19.76 -4.47
C LYS A 387 -6.05 -20.30 -5.86
N HIS A 388 -4.96 -21.05 -6.01
CA HIS A 388 -4.54 -21.59 -7.30
C HIS A 388 -5.66 -22.41 -7.95
N TRP A 389 -5.94 -22.13 -9.23
CA TRP A 389 -7.04 -22.68 -10.04
C TRP A 389 -8.48 -22.36 -9.58
N GLU A 390 -8.67 -21.82 -8.38
CA GLU A 390 -10.01 -21.47 -7.87
C GLU A 390 -10.36 -20.00 -8.09
N THR A 391 -9.44 -19.09 -7.75
CA THR A 391 -9.63 -17.64 -7.86
C THR A 391 -8.52 -16.95 -8.67
N GLY A 392 -7.45 -17.66 -8.99
CA GLY A 392 -6.34 -17.18 -9.80
C GLY A 392 -5.29 -18.25 -10.06
N PHE A 393 -4.14 -17.85 -10.57
CA PHE A 393 -3.04 -18.73 -10.95
C PHE A 393 -1.77 -18.28 -10.24
N MET A 394 -0.95 -19.24 -9.85
CA MET A 394 0.25 -19.03 -9.05
C MET A 394 1.44 -19.65 -9.74
N PHE A 395 2.62 -19.09 -9.52
CA PHE A 395 3.90 -19.66 -9.90
C PHE A 395 4.96 -19.32 -8.84
N ASP A 396 6.01 -20.12 -8.74
CA ASP A 396 7.03 -19.95 -7.69
C ASP A 396 8.28 -19.23 -8.18
N SER A 397 8.77 -19.55 -9.39
CA SER A 397 10.06 -19.05 -9.86
C SER A 397 10.03 -17.55 -10.16
N MET A 398 11.09 -16.87 -9.73
CA MET A 398 11.27 -15.42 -9.87
C MET A 398 12.02 -15.11 -11.17
N ASP A 399 11.49 -15.60 -12.29
CA ASP A 399 12.06 -15.46 -13.63
C ASP A 399 10.95 -15.45 -14.70
N ALA A 400 11.34 -15.15 -15.94
CA ALA A 400 10.44 -15.20 -17.09
C ALA A 400 9.78 -16.58 -17.28
N GLY A 401 10.50 -17.66 -16.95
CA GLY A 401 9.98 -19.03 -17.03
C GLY A 401 8.78 -19.26 -16.11
N GLY A 402 8.81 -18.71 -14.90
CA GLY A 402 7.72 -18.75 -13.93
C GLY A 402 6.48 -18.01 -14.42
N ILE A 403 6.67 -16.81 -14.98
CA ILE A 403 5.59 -16.05 -15.62
C ILE A 403 4.94 -16.86 -16.73
N LEU A 404 5.75 -17.44 -17.63
CA LEU A 404 5.26 -18.26 -18.73
C LEU A 404 4.52 -19.51 -18.24
N HIS A 405 4.99 -20.13 -17.16
CA HIS A 405 4.27 -21.22 -16.52
C HIS A 405 2.89 -20.78 -16.02
N GLY A 406 2.81 -19.71 -15.21
CA GLY A 406 1.55 -19.19 -14.70
C GLY A 406 0.57 -18.79 -15.81
N VAL A 407 1.06 -18.17 -16.89
CA VAL A 407 0.23 -17.80 -18.05
C VAL A 407 -0.23 -19.03 -18.83
N ARG A 408 0.60 -20.06 -18.97
CA ARG A 408 0.17 -21.33 -19.61
C ARG A 408 -0.91 -22.03 -18.79
N GLU A 409 -0.79 -22.06 -17.46
CA GLU A 409 -1.82 -22.61 -16.58
C GLU A 409 -3.14 -21.84 -16.74
N PHE A 410 -3.07 -20.50 -16.76
CA PHE A 410 -4.22 -19.64 -17.05
C PHE A 410 -4.87 -19.98 -18.40
N LEU A 411 -4.09 -20.05 -19.48
CA LEU A 411 -4.61 -20.29 -20.83
C LEU A 411 -5.19 -21.70 -21.03
N LYS A 412 -4.65 -22.70 -20.33
CA LYS A 412 -5.10 -24.09 -20.42
C LYS A 412 -6.32 -24.39 -19.54
N HIS A 413 -6.64 -23.52 -18.58
CA HIS A 413 -7.74 -23.77 -17.68
C HIS A 413 -9.08 -23.85 -18.45
N PRO A 414 -9.83 -24.96 -18.32
CA PRO A 414 -10.98 -25.23 -19.18
C PRO A 414 -12.15 -24.26 -18.94
N ASP A 415 -12.25 -23.69 -17.74
CA ASP A 415 -13.32 -22.79 -17.34
C ASP A 415 -12.77 -21.56 -16.61
N ARG A 416 -12.29 -20.58 -17.37
CA ARG A 416 -11.77 -19.31 -16.81
C ARG A 416 -12.87 -18.41 -16.28
N ASP A 417 -14.09 -18.55 -16.81
CA ASP A 417 -15.25 -17.79 -16.35
C ASP A 417 -15.65 -18.21 -14.94
N LEU A 418 -15.56 -19.51 -14.62
CA LEU A 418 -15.76 -19.99 -13.25
C LEU A 418 -14.72 -19.41 -12.28
N VAL A 419 -13.43 -19.39 -12.66
CA VAL A 419 -12.37 -18.78 -11.85
C VAL A 419 -12.65 -17.31 -11.61
N ALA A 420 -13.05 -16.57 -12.66
CA ALA A 420 -13.44 -15.17 -12.55
C ALA A 420 -14.64 -14.96 -11.60
N ARG A 421 -15.68 -15.79 -11.70
CA ARG A 421 -16.85 -15.69 -10.81
C ARG A 421 -16.51 -16.02 -9.36
N ASN A 422 -15.74 -17.08 -9.12
CA ASN A 422 -15.26 -17.45 -7.79
C ASN A 422 -14.44 -16.33 -7.16
N ALA A 423 -13.59 -15.68 -7.96
CA ALA A 423 -12.81 -14.52 -7.55
C ALA A 423 -13.70 -13.33 -7.14
N MET A 424 -14.74 -13.02 -7.94
CA MET A 424 -15.69 -11.93 -7.62
C MET A 424 -16.55 -12.21 -6.38
N GLN A 425 -16.76 -13.48 -6.03
CA GLN A 425 -17.56 -13.91 -4.89
C GLN A 425 -16.80 -13.92 -3.56
N GLN A 426 -15.47 -13.76 -3.59
CA GLN A 426 -14.71 -13.62 -2.36
C GLN A 426 -15.06 -12.31 -1.64
N ASP A 427 -15.14 -12.37 -0.32
CA ASP A 427 -15.31 -11.18 0.51
C ASP A 427 -13.94 -10.53 0.76
N PHE A 428 -13.69 -9.44 0.04
CA PHE A 428 -12.52 -8.59 0.26
C PHE A 428 -12.87 -7.29 0.97
N SER A 429 -14.06 -7.19 1.59
CA SER A 429 -14.43 -5.99 2.32
C SER A 429 -13.55 -5.77 3.54
N TRP A 430 -13.51 -4.53 4.03
CA TRP A 430 -12.86 -4.22 5.30
C TRP A 430 -13.59 -4.78 6.53
N GLU A 431 -14.76 -5.40 6.40
CA GLU A 431 -15.57 -5.81 7.55
C GLU A 431 -14.84 -6.84 8.43
N GLY A 432 -14.23 -7.85 7.82
CA GLY A 432 -13.41 -8.85 8.50
C GLY A 432 -12.19 -8.22 9.19
N PRO A 433 -11.26 -7.62 8.44
CA PRO A 433 -10.06 -6.99 9.01
C PRO A 433 -10.36 -5.92 10.07
N ALA A 434 -11.39 -5.10 9.88
CA ALA A 434 -11.78 -4.08 10.85
C ALA A 434 -12.17 -4.70 12.20
N ARG A 435 -12.84 -5.84 12.22
CA ARG A 435 -13.14 -6.56 13.48
C ARG A 435 -11.87 -7.00 14.20
N GLU A 436 -10.85 -7.45 13.47
CA GLU A 436 -9.56 -7.83 14.07
C GLU A 436 -8.84 -6.62 14.67
N TYR A 437 -8.83 -5.48 13.97
CA TYR A 437 -8.30 -4.23 14.52
C TYR A 437 -9.08 -3.76 15.76
N VAL A 438 -10.42 -3.82 15.74
CA VAL A 438 -11.24 -3.48 16.91
C VAL A 438 -10.92 -4.38 18.11
N ALA A 439 -10.76 -5.69 17.88
CA ALA A 439 -10.38 -6.62 18.93
C ALA A 439 -8.99 -6.29 19.51
N LEU A 440 -8.02 -5.95 18.65
CA LEU A 440 -6.69 -5.51 19.05
C LEU A 440 -6.75 -4.23 19.90
N TYR A 441 -7.47 -3.21 19.46
CA TYR A 441 -7.55 -1.95 20.21
C TYR A 441 -8.21 -2.14 21.58
N ARG A 442 -9.28 -2.94 21.66
CA ARG A 442 -9.92 -3.27 22.94
C ARG A 442 -8.96 -3.99 23.87
N GLN A 443 -8.20 -4.97 23.37
CA GLN A 443 -7.20 -5.69 24.14
C GLN A 443 -6.14 -4.74 24.77
N LEU A 444 -5.72 -3.70 24.05
CA LEU A 444 -4.73 -2.75 24.55
C LEU A 444 -5.26 -1.80 25.64
N LEU A 445 -6.57 -1.58 25.68
CA LEU A 445 -7.22 -0.66 26.63
C LEU A 445 -7.69 -1.34 27.92
N GLY A 446 -7.72 -2.68 27.97
CA GLY A 446 -8.13 -3.47 29.13
C GLY A 446 -9.57 -3.93 29.02
#